data_AF-A0A1V5QHJ2-F1
#
_entry.id   AF-A0A1V5QHJ2-F1
#
_cell.length_a   1.000
_cell.length_b   1.000
_cell.length_c   1.000
_cell.angle_alpha   90.00
_cell.angle_beta   90.00
_cell.angle_gamma   90.00
#
_symmetry.space_group_name_H-M   'P 1'
#
loop_
_entity.id
_entity.type
_entity.pdbx_description
1 polymer ?
#
loop_
_entity_poly.entity_id
_entity_poly.type
_entity_poly.pdbx_seq_one_letter_code
_entity_poly.pdbx_strand_id
1 'polypeptide(L)'
;MLQLQPDEPQIELGRPNAFIDAVGWVFGIPSKILLLDSRMDNHVISDETVAALREYLHRNSVTNVKVRINQYAPGGEWSRLFRNKSVGAGWRYTFGVLATLIYTILPGRIIGGDNYNPYTNTINIYSDHKAVAIHEGGHAKDFAPRHYKGTYAFFYMIPFAALYAEARASNDAISYLHAQPSALDETHGYRILYPAYATYIGGETTQYVIPYPVVYVAVLIPGHILGHWKGSRVEARRAAAAAADIAVEPAGLEE
;
A
#
# COMPACT_ATOMS: atom_id res chain seq x y z
N MET A 1 5.07 10.49 18.90
CA MET A 1 5.07 10.06 17.48
C MET A 1 6.48 10.27 16.92
N LEU A 2 7.01 9.37 16.10
CA LEU A 2 8.33 9.56 15.47
C LEU A 2 8.27 10.76 14.51
N GLN A 3 8.99 11.84 14.80
CA GLN A 3 9.09 13.01 13.92
C GLN A 3 10.20 12.81 12.87
N LEU A 4 10.02 13.40 11.68
CA LEU A 4 11.11 13.59 10.73
C LEU A 4 12.18 14.51 11.35
N GLN A 5 13.45 14.32 11.01
CA GLN A 5 14.49 15.30 11.37
C GLN A 5 14.30 16.61 10.57
N PRO A 6 14.84 17.76 11.06
CA PRO A 6 14.67 19.05 10.40
C PRO A 6 15.00 19.06 8.89
N ASP A 7 16.03 18.31 8.49
CA ASP A 7 16.48 18.21 7.09
C ASP A 7 16.16 16.86 6.44
N GLU A 8 15.30 16.04 7.07
CA GLU A 8 14.88 14.75 6.54
C GLU A 8 13.61 14.93 5.69
N PRO A 9 13.69 14.91 4.35
CA PRO A 9 12.50 15.06 3.51
C PRO A 9 11.55 13.88 3.73
N GLN A 10 10.25 14.14 3.67
CA GLN A 10 9.24 13.09 3.88
C GLN A 10 9.35 11.98 2.82
N ILE A 11 9.59 12.35 1.56
CA ILE A 11 9.70 11.43 0.42
C ILE A 11 11.13 11.49 -0.11
N GLU A 12 11.80 10.33 -0.18
CA GLU A 12 13.13 10.18 -0.77
C GLU A 12 13.12 9.14 -1.90
N LEU A 13 13.71 9.53 -3.02
CA LEU A 13 13.97 8.63 -4.13
C LEU A 13 15.38 8.03 -3.99
N GLY A 14 15.49 6.74 -4.28
CA GLY A 14 16.77 6.06 -4.42
C GLY A 14 17.53 6.60 -5.64
N ARG A 15 18.86 6.60 -5.56
CA ARG A 15 19.69 6.92 -6.72
C ARG A 15 19.41 5.91 -7.84
N PRO A 16 19.27 6.34 -9.10
CA PRO A 16 19.08 5.43 -10.23
C PRO A 16 20.19 4.37 -10.29
N ASN A 17 19.83 3.09 -10.45
CA ASN A 17 20.79 2.01 -10.59
C ASN A 17 20.24 0.93 -11.52
N ALA A 18 20.55 1.05 -12.81
CA ALA A 18 20.00 0.18 -13.85
C ALA A 18 20.23 -1.32 -13.58
N PHE A 19 21.37 -1.70 -12.98
CA PHE A 19 21.65 -3.10 -12.67
C PHE A 19 20.73 -3.63 -11.56
N ILE A 20 20.67 -2.93 -10.42
CA ILE A 20 19.82 -3.34 -9.29
C ILE A 20 18.35 -3.31 -9.70
N ASP A 21 17.92 -2.27 -10.42
CA ASP A 21 16.54 -2.08 -10.83
C ASP A 21 16.13 -3.13 -11.88
N ALA A 22 17.05 -3.54 -12.78
CA ALA A 22 16.80 -4.65 -13.73
C ALA A 22 16.70 -6.00 -13.03
N VAL A 23 17.56 -6.29 -12.05
CA VAL A 23 17.45 -7.50 -11.23
C VAL A 23 16.11 -7.48 -10.48
N GLY A 24 15.76 -6.36 -9.85
CA GLY A 24 14.49 -6.20 -9.16
C GLY A 24 13.28 -6.45 -10.07
N TRP A 25 13.31 -5.91 -11.29
CA TRP A 25 12.26 -6.12 -12.28
C TRP A 25 12.02 -7.61 -12.58
N VAL A 26 13.10 -8.40 -12.70
CA VAL A 26 13.04 -9.86 -12.91
C VAL A 26 12.42 -10.56 -11.70
N PHE A 27 12.85 -10.20 -10.49
CA PHE A 27 12.29 -10.74 -9.25
C PHE A 27 10.81 -10.37 -9.08
N GLY A 28 10.36 -9.26 -9.66
CA GLY A 28 8.96 -8.84 -9.69
C GLY A 28 8.07 -9.54 -10.72
N ILE A 29 8.61 -10.40 -11.60
CA ILE A 29 7.81 -11.13 -12.61
C ILE A 29 6.65 -11.93 -11.98
N PRO A 30 6.83 -12.68 -10.87
CA PRO A 30 5.73 -13.38 -10.23
C PRO A 30 4.58 -12.46 -9.83
N SER A 31 4.86 -11.30 -9.20
CA SER A 31 3.83 -10.31 -8.83
C SER A 31 3.06 -9.81 -10.05
N LYS A 32 3.77 -9.51 -11.14
CA LYS A 32 3.16 -9.06 -12.41
C LYS A 32 2.20 -10.11 -12.99
N ILE A 33 2.58 -11.39 -12.93
CA ILE A 33 1.74 -12.50 -13.42
C ILE A 33 0.55 -12.71 -12.49
N LEU A 34 0.77 -12.74 -11.18
CA LEU A 34 -0.28 -12.99 -10.19
C LEU A 34 -1.35 -11.90 -10.20
N LEU A 35 -0.93 -10.65 -10.37
CA LEU A 35 -1.80 -9.48 -10.34
C LEU A 35 -2.21 -8.95 -11.72
N LEU A 36 -1.71 -9.57 -12.79
CA LEU A 36 -1.98 -9.19 -14.19
C LEU A 36 -1.69 -7.71 -14.49
N ASP A 37 -0.67 -7.14 -13.84
CA ASP A 37 -0.30 -5.74 -13.98
C ASP A 37 1.23 -5.58 -14.04
N SER A 38 1.73 -5.03 -15.14
CA SER A 38 3.17 -4.87 -15.41
C SER A 38 3.84 -3.82 -14.53
N ARG A 39 3.07 -2.95 -13.86
CA ARG A 39 3.57 -1.88 -12.99
C ARG A 39 3.98 -2.39 -11.60
N MET A 40 3.56 -3.60 -11.24
CA MET A 40 3.94 -4.23 -9.98
C MET A 40 5.42 -4.59 -9.95
N ASP A 41 6.12 -4.17 -8.89
CA ASP A 41 7.56 -4.39 -8.68
C ASP A 41 8.38 -4.08 -9.95
N ASN A 42 8.04 -2.97 -10.63
CA ASN A 42 8.69 -2.57 -11.88
C ASN A 42 9.95 -1.73 -11.64
N HIS A 43 10.14 -1.22 -10.41
CA HIS A 43 11.24 -0.38 -9.99
C HIS A 43 11.44 0.88 -10.84
N VAL A 44 10.40 1.32 -11.56
CA VAL A 44 10.39 2.56 -12.34
C VAL A 44 9.13 3.30 -11.95
N ILE A 45 9.26 4.21 -10.98
CA ILE A 45 8.12 4.89 -10.36
C ILE A 45 7.91 6.24 -11.01
N SER A 46 6.72 6.46 -11.53
CA SER A 46 6.31 7.69 -12.19
C SER A 46 6.08 8.83 -11.20
N ASP A 47 6.27 10.06 -11.66
CA ASP A 47 5.99 11.26 -10.85
C ASP A 47 4.51 11.34 -10.45
N GLU A 48 3.61 10.79 -11.27
CA GLU A 48 2.18 10.70 -11.00
C GLU A 48 1.88 9.79 -9.79
N THR A 49 2.56 8.64 -9.68
CA THR A 49 2.44 7.75 -8.51
C THR A 49 2.98 8.43 -7.25
N VAL A 50 4.13 9.10 -7.35
CA VAL A 50 4.70 9.85 -6.22
C VAL A 50 3.78 10.99 -5.79
N ALA A 51 3.23 11.74 -6.75
CA ALA A 51 2.32 12.85 -6.50
C ALA A 51 1.01 12.37 -5.87
N ALA A 52 0.45 11.25 -6.35
CA ALA A 52 -0.76 10.67 -5.78
C ALA A 52 -0.58 10.27 -4.31
N LEU A 53 0.55 9.62 -3.97
CA LEU A 53 0.88 9.29 -2.57
C LEU A 53 1.10 10.55 -1.74
N ARG A 54 1.85 11.53 -2.25
CA ARG A 54 2.08 12.82 -1.56
C ARG A 54 0.77 13.52 -1.22
N GLU A 55 -0.12 13.64 -2.20
CA GLU A 55 -1.43 14.28 -2.03
C GLU A 55 -2.29 13.53 -1.02
N TYR A 56 -2.31 12.19 -1.11
CA TYR A 56 -3.02 11.35 -0.15
C TYR A 56 -2.52 11.57 1.28
N LEU A 57 -1.20 11.55 1.51
CA LEU A 57 -0.61 11.77 2.84
C LEU A 57 -0.91 13.17 3.36
N HIS A 58 -0.83 14.19 2.49
CA HIS A 58 -1.15 15.58 2.82
C HIS A 58 -2.60 15.73 3.26
N ARG A 59 -3.56 15.26 2.46
CA ARG A 59 -5.00 15.32 2.78
C ARG A 59 -5.38 14.62 4.08
N ASN A 60 -4.63 13.58 4.45
CA ASN A 60 -4.87 12.82 5.67
C ASN A 60 -3.97 13.25 6.85
N SER A 61 -3.25 14.38 6.71
CA SER A 61 -2.34 14.90 7.75
C SER A 61 -1.31 13.89 8.26
N VAL A 62 -0.86 12.97 7.39
CA VAL A 62 0.16 11.96 7.70
C VAL A 62 1.53 12.52 7.35
N THR A 63 2.05 13.42 8.19
CA THR A 63 3.28 14.19 7.90
C THR A 63 4.58 13.51 8.36
N ASN A 64 4.46 12.56 9.29
CA ASN A 64 5.61 12.05 10.05
C ASN A 64 6.13 10.68 9.57
N VAL A 65 5.46 10.11 8.56
CA VAL A 65 5.89 8.87 7.90
C VAL A 65 7.02 9.17 6.91
N LYS A 66 8.02 8.30 6.87
CA LYS A 66 9.04 8.36 5.81
C LYS A 66 8.54 7.58 4.60
N VAL A 67 8.74 8.09 3.41
CA VAL A 67 8.46 7.38 2.15
C VAL A 67 9.77 7.18 1.42
N ARG A 68 10.06 5.94 1.05
CA ARG A 68 11.26 5.50 0.34
C ARG A 68 10.85 4.88 -0.98
N ILE A 69 11.26 5.52 -2.08
CA ILE A 69 10.91 5.10 -3.43
C ILE A 69 12.16 4.52 -4.06
N ASN A 70 12.19 3.21 -4.32
CA ASN A 70 13.39 2.50 -4.80
C ASN A 70 14.66 2.77 -3.99
N GLN A 71 14.53 3.16 -2.72
CA GLN A 71 15.67 3.51 -1.88
C GLN A 71 16.02 2.36 -0.94
N TYR A 72 17.31 2.06 -0.85
CA TYR A 72 17.85 1.15 0.15
C TYR A 72 18.69 1.94 1.15
N ALA A 73 18.19 2.09 2.38
CA ALA A 73 18.75 2.96 3.41
C ALA A 73 18.79 2.30 4.80
N PRO A 74 19.51 1.17 4.98
CA PRO A 74 19.49 0.38 6.21
C PRO A 74 19.88 1.22 7.44
N GLY A 75 20.94 2.03 7.37
CA GLY A 75 21.33 2.90 8.48
C GLY A 75 20.25 3.91 8.88
N GLY A 76 19.47 4.39 7.90
CA GLY A 76 18.31 5.26 8.14
C GLY A 76 17.20 4.52 8.87
N GLU A 77 16.89 3.29 8.46
CA GLU A 77 15.87 2.47 9.12
C GLU A 77 16.26 2.07 10.54
N TRP A 78 17.52 1.69 10.78
CA TRP A 78 18.03 1.44 12.14
C TRP A 78 17.92 2.69 13.03
N SER A 79 18.35 3.86 12.53
CA SER A 79 18.21 5.12 13.26
C SER A 79 16.75 5.42 13.60
N ARG A 80 15.84 5.26 12.64
CA ARG A 80 14.39 5.45 12.83
C ARG A 80 13.81 4.47 13.84
N LEU A 81 14.18 3.19 13.79
CA LEU A 81 13.78 2.18 14.77
C LEU A 81 14.09 2.66 16.19
N PHE A 82 15.36 2.99 16.46
CA PHE A 82 15.79 3.40 17.81
C PHE A 82 15.10 4.69 18.28
N ARG A 83 14.88 5.64 17.38
CA ARG A 83 14.18 6.92 17.64
C ARG A 83 12.67 6.76 17.78
N ASN A 84 12.06 5.69 17.28
CA ASN A 84 10.61 5.50 17.35
C ASN A 84 10.16 5.16 18.78
N LYS A 85 9.92 6.20 19.59
CA LYS A 85 9.41 6.06 20.97
C LYS A 85 7.88 5.83 21.02
N SER A 86 7.17 5.93 19.89
CA SER A 86 5.75 5.52 19.80
C SER A 86 5.55 4.00 19.75
N VAL A 87 6.61 3.24 19.53
CA VAL A 87 6.62 1.78 19.70
C VAL A 87 7.29 1.48 21.03
N GLY A 88 6.58 0.73 21.89
CA GLY A 88 7.09 0.30 23.20
C GLY A 88 8.41 -0.48 23.07
N ALA A 89 9.27 -0.36 24.08
CA ALA A 89 10.63 -0.92 24.04
C ALA A 89 10.65 -2.43 23.71
N GLY A 90 9.73 -3.22 24.30
CA GLY A 90 9.61 -4.66 24.03
C GLY A 90 9.41 -4.97 22.55
N TRP A 91 8.39 -4.37 21.92
CA TRP A 91 8.11 -4.55 20.49
C TRP A 91 9.21 -3.98 19.60
N ARG A 92 9.77 -2.82 19.97
CA ARG A 92 10.84 -2.18 19.20
C ARG A 92 12.11 -3.03 19.14
N TYR A 93 12.52 -3.61 20.27
CA TYR A 93 13.78 -4.35 20.38
C TYR A 93 13.67 -5.85 20.05
N THR A 94 12.44 -6.36 19.86
CA THR A 94 12.21 -7.73 19.36
C THR A 94 11.81 -7.69 17.89
N PHE A 95 10.51 -7.61 17.60
CA PHE A 95 9.98 -7.61 16.23
C PHE A 95 10.46 -6.43 15.39
N GLY A 96 10.69 -5.26 15.99
CA GLY A 96 11.25 -4.13 15.27
C GLY A 96 12.70 -4.35 14.81
N VAL A 97 13.53 -4.98 15.63
CA VAL A 97 14.90 -5.38 15.26
C VAL A 97 14.84 -6.45 14.17
N LEU A 98 13.99 -7.46 14.33
CA LEU A 98 13.83 -8.52 13.33
C LEU A 98 13.37 -7.96 11.97
N ALA A 99 12.34 -7.11 11.95
CA ALA A 99 11.84 -6.48 10.73
C ALA A 99 12.90 -5.60 10.05
N THR A 100 13.68 -4.84 10.82
CA THR A 100 14.74 -3.98 10.29
C THR A 100 15.94 -4.81 9.80
N LEU A 101 16.23 -5.94 10.44
CA LEU A 101 17.24 -6.89 10.00
C LEU A 101 16.83 -7.57 8.68
N ILE A 102 15.57 -8.01 8.57
CA ILE A 102 15.02 -8.56 7.33
C ILE A 102 15.15 -7.53 6.20
N TYR A 103 14.76 -6.27 6.42
CA TYR A 103 14.97 -5.18 5.45
C TYR A 103 16.45 -5.03 5.04
N THR A 104 17.38 -5.20 5.98
CA THR A 104 18.83 -5.04 5.74
C THR A 104 19.42 -6.23 4.94
N ILE A 105 18.90 -7.44 5.12
CA ILE A 105 19.42 -8.63 4.44
C ILE A 105 18.71 -8.86 3.09
N LEU A 106 17.42 -8.55 3.04
CA LEU A 106 16.53 -8.74 1.90
C LEU A 106 16.08 -7.38 1.38
N PRO A 107 16.90 -6.69 0.56
CA PRO A 107 16.57 -5.35 0.10
C PRO A 107 15.33 -5.41 -0.80
N GLY A 108 14.25 -4.74 -0.40
CA GLY A 108 13.03 -4.64 -1.20
C GLY A 108 13.26 -4.01 -2.58
N ARG A 109 14.35 -3.25 -2.76
CA ARG A 109 14.77 -2.77 -4.10
C ARG A 109 15.07 -3.91 -5.08
N ILE A 110 15.33 -5.11 -4.60
CA ILE A 110 15.54 -6.31 -5.41
C ILE A 110 14.33 -7.23 -5.31
N ILE A 111 13.84 -7.51 -4.10
CA ILE A 111 12.81 -8.54 -3.91
C ILE A 111 11.40 -7.99 -4.18
N GLY A 112 11.24 -6.68 -4.27
CA GLY A 112 9.96 -6.01 -4.41
C GLY A 112 9.18 -6.00 -3.10
N GLY A 113 7.87 -5.83 -3.24
CA GLY A 113 6.93 -5.79 -2.12
C GLY A 113 6.86 -4.39 -1.51
N ASP A 114 5.96 -3.58 -2.06
CA ASP A 114 5.52 -2.34 -1.41
C ASP A 114 5.02 -2.66 -0.01
N ASN A 115 5.42 -1.86 0.99
CA ASN A 115 5.04 -2.12 2.37
C ASN A 115 5.18 -0.89 3.27
N TYR A 116 4.34 -0.84 4.30
CA TYR A 116 4.49 0.01 5.46
C TYR A 116 5.09 -0.77 6.64
N ASN A 117 6.23 -0.28 7.15
CA ASN A 117 6.84 -0.79 8.37
C ASN A 117 6.43 0.07 9.59
N PRO A 118 5.60 -0.45 10.52
CA PRO A 118 5.16 0.31 11.70
C PRO A 118 6.27 0.57 12.72
N TYR A 119 7.35 -0.24 12.71
CA TYR A 119 8.46 -0.13 13.66
C TYR A 119 9.40 1.04 13.33
N THR A 120 9.58 1.36 12.04
CA THR A 120 10.37 2.51 11.58
C THR A 120 9.50 3.67 11.08
N ASN A 121 8.18 3.47 11.01
CA ASN A 121 7.21 4.40 10.43
C ASN A 121 7.67 4.83 9.02
N THR A 122 7.86 3.84 8.16
CA THR A 122 8.40 3.98 6.81
C THR A 122 7.53 3.23 5.82
N ILE A 123 7.16 3.88 4.72
CA ILE A 123 6.56 3.31 3.51
C ILE A 123 7.70 3.04 2.52
N ASN A 124 7.79 1.84 1.98
CA ASN A 124 8.69 1.48 0.89
C ASN A 124 7.86 1.21 -0.37
N ILE A 125 8.22 1.87 -1.49
CA ILE A 125 7.53 1.76 -2.78
C ILE A 125 8.52 1.29 -3.86
N TYR A 126 8.10 0.26 -4.59
CA TYR A 126 8.79 -0.41 -5.69
C TYR A 126 7.86 -0.65 -6.91
N SER A 127 6.55 -0.46 -6.75
CA SER A 127 5.54 -0.59 -7.80
C SER A 127 5.02 0.76 -8.29
N ASP A 128 4.90 0.93 -9.60
CA ASP A 128 4.36 2.16 -10.21
C ASP A 128 2.83 2.12 -10.32
N HIS A 129 2.16 1.95 -9.19
CA HIS A 129 0.71 1.87 -9.16
C HIS A 129 0.14 2.76 -8.06
N LYS A 130 -0.54 3.86 -8.45
CA LYS A 130 -1.16 4.83 -7.52
C LYS A 130 -1.95 4.16 -6.39
N ALA A 131 -2.82 3.21 -6.71
CA ALA A 131 -3.65 2.54 -5.71
C ALA A 131 -2.85 1.72 -4.68
N VAL A 132 -1.72 1.13 -5.08
CA VAL A 132 -0.84 0.37 -4.19
C VAL A 132 -0.05 1.33 -3.30
N ALA A 133 0.51 2.39 -3.88
CA ALA A 133 1.18 3.42 -3.10
C ALA A 133 0.23 4.06 -2.06
N ILE A 134 -1.00 4.37 -2.46
CA ILE A 134 -2.05 4.90 -1.57
C ILE A 134 -2.45 3.86 -0.51
N HIS A 135 -2.52 2.57 -0.85
CA HIS A 135 -2.78 1.49 0.11
C HIS A 135 -1.71 1.48 1.23
N GLU A 136 -0.42 1.63 0.91
CA GLU A 136 0.62 1.78 1.94
C GLU A 136 0.47 3.06 2.76
N GLY A 137 0.02 4.14 2.12
CA GLY A 137 -0.42 5.35 2.80
C GLY A 137 -1.56 5.08 3.80
N GLY A 138 -2.50 4.21 3.43
CA GLY A 138 -3.61 3.75 4.27
C GLY A 138 -3.16 3.04 5.53
N HIS A 139 -2.14 2.18 5.44
CA HIS A 139 -1.50 1.61 6.63
C HIS A 139 -0.89 2.69 7.51
N ALA A 140 -0.12 3.62 6.94
CA ALA A 140 0.46 4.72 7.71
C ALA A 140 -0.61 5.60 8.40
N LYS A 141 -1.70 5.90 7.69
CA LYS A 141 -2.88 6.61 8.22
C LYS A 141 -3.51 5.87 9.38
N ASP A 142 -3.69 4.56 9.28
CA ASP A 142 -4.25 3.75 10.36
C ASP A 142 -3.37 3.79 11.63
N PHE A 143 -2.06 3.67 11.45
CA PHE A 143 -1.13 3.70 12.57
C PHE A 143 -0.95 5.10 13.16
N ALA A 144 -1.24 6.17 12.43
CA ALA A 144 -1.02 7.54 12.87
C ALA A 144 -1.66 7.86 14.23
N PRO A 145 -2.98 7.68 14.45
CA PRO A 145 -3.64 8.03 15.72
C PRO A 145 -3.41 7.05 16.87
N ARG A 146 -2.74 5.90 16.64
CA ARG A 146 -2.62 4.85 17.66
C ARG A 146 -1.64 5.21 18.77
N HIS A 147 -2.08 5.02 20.01
CA HIS A 147 -1.22 5.18 21.19
C HIS A 147 -0.25 3.99 21.35
N TYR A 148 -0.75 2.76 21.29
CA TYR A 148 0.04 1.53 21.44
C TYR A 148 0.42 0.92 20.08
N LYS A 149 1.25 1.63 19.29
CA LYS A 149 1.59 1.20 17.91
C LYS A 149 2.25 -0.17 17.85
N GLY A 150 3.13 -0.49 18.80
CA GLY A 150 3.81 -1.79 18.83
C GLY A 150 2.86 -2.97 19.08
N THR A 151 1.95 -2.81 20.04
CA THR A 151 0.92 -3.82 20.33
C THR A 151 -0.04 -3.96 19.15
N TYR A 152 -0.40 -2.85 18.52
CA TYR A 152 -1.25 -2.86 17.33
C TYR A 152 -0.56 -3.56 16.15
N ALA A 153 0.73 -3.31 15.92
CA ALA A 153 1.51 -4.02 14.90
C ALA A 153 1.59 -5.53 15.17
N PHE A 154 1.76 -5.93 16.44
CA PHE A 154 1.77 -7.34 16.81
C PHE A 154 0.42 -8.03 16.55
N PHE A 155 -0.71 -7.34 16.78
CA PHE A 155 -2.03 -7.90 16.47
C PHE A 155 -2.14 -8.33 15.01
N TYR A 156 -1.50 -7.62 14.08
CA TYR A 156 -1.50 -7.97 12.66
C TYR A 156 -0.65 -9.19 12.31
N MET A 157 0.17 -9.69 13.24
CA MET A 157 0.91 -10.95 13.07
C MET A 157 0.10 -12.16 13.53
N ILE A 158 -1.05 -11.95 14.18
CA ILE A 158 -1.95 -13.04 14.58
C ILE A 158 -2.66 -13.55 13.32
N PRO A 159 -2.79 -14.88 13.14
CA PRO A 159 -3.45 -15.45 11.96
C PRO A 159 -4.81 -14.79 11.70
N PHE A 160 -5.08 -14.49 10.43
CA PHE A 160 -6.27 -13.79 9.93
C PHE A 160 -6.46 -12.34 10.39
N ALA A 161 -5.76 -11.87 11.42
CA ALA A 161 -5.84 -10.47 11.84
C ALA A 161 -5.17 -9.53 10.82
N ALA A 162 -4.17 -10.01 10.07
CA ALA A 162 -3.60 -9.31 8.93
C ALA A 162 -4.68 -8.94 7.89
N LEU A 163 -5.64 -9.85 7.62
CA LEU A 163 -6.72 -9.60 6.66
C LEU A 163 -7.55 -8.36 7.03
N TYR A 164 -7.74 -8.08 8.32
CA TYR A 164 -8.40 -6.85 8.74
C TYR A 164 -7.58 -5.61 8.34
N ALA A 165 -6.28 -5.62 8.59
CA ALA A 165 -5.38 -4.52 8.23
C ALA A 165 -5.39 -4.25 6.73
N GLU A 166 -5.25 -5.32 5.95
CA GLU A 166 -5.21 -5.30 4.49
C GLU A 166 -6.54 -4.84 3.88
N ALA A 167 -7.67 -5.31 4.42
CA ALA A 167 -9.00 -4.87 4.00
C ALA A 167 -9.21 -3.38 4.30
N ARG A 168 -8.73 -2.91 5.46
CA ARG A 168 -8.84 -1.50 5.86
C ARG A 168 -8.02 -0.59 4.95
N ALA A 169 -6.75 -0.92 4.68
CA ALA A 169 -5.91 -0.15 3.77
C ALA A 169 -6.46 -0.17 2.34
N SER A 170 -6.91 -1.32 1.85
CA SER A 170 -7.51 -1.45 0.52
C SER A 170 -8.80 -0.64 0.38
N ASN A 171 -9.70 -0.71 1.35
CA ASN A 171 -10.94 0.06 1.33
C ASN A 171 -10.68 1.56 1.42
N ASP A 172 -9.69 1.99 2.22
CA ASP A 172 -9.32 3.40 2.31
C ASP A 172 -8.75 3.91 0.99
N ALA A 173 -7.87 3.15 0.34
CA ALA A 173 -7.33 3.48 -0.98
C ALA A 173 -8.41 3.56 -2.06
N ILE A 174 -9.31 2.58 -2.13
CA ILE A 174 -10.43 2.58 -3.08
C ILE A 174 -11.36 3.76 -2.82
N SER A 175 -11.71 4.01 -1.56
CA SER A 175 -12.59 5.12 -1.19
C SER A 175 -11.97 6.47 -1.53
N TYR A 176 -10.66 6.61 -1.34
CA TYR A 176 -9.93 7.79 -1.76
C TYR A 176 -9.99 7.99 -3.28
N LEU A 177 -9.67 6.95 -4.06
CA LEU A 177 -9.71 7.02 -5.53
C LEU A 177 -11.13 7.27 -6.07
N HIS A 178 -12.14 6.71 -5.41
CA HIS A 178 -13.54 6.96 -5.69
C HIS A 178 -13.91 8.43 -5.52
N ALA A 179 -13.37 9.09 -4.49
CA ALA A 179 -13.58 10.52 -4.26
C ALA A 179 -12.79 11.43 -5.23
N GLN A 180 -11.86 10.87 -6.02
CA GLN A 180 -11.13 11.62 -7.05
C GLN A 180 -11.91 11.66 -8.37
N PRO A 181 -11.66 12.65 -9.24
CA PRO A 181 -12.34 12.76 -10.53
C PRO A 181 -11.97 11.67 -11.55
N SER A 182 -10.83 11.00 -11.37
CA SER A 182 -10.30 10.02 -12.33
C SER A 182 -11.01 8.67 -12.25
N ALA A 183 -11.93 8.42 -13.19
CA ALA A 183 -12.57 7.10 -13.37
C ALA A 183 -11.55 5.99 -13.67
N LEU A 184 -10.47 6.33 -14.38
CA LEU A 184 -9.39 5.41 -14.71
C LEU A 184 -8.64 4.95 -13.45
N ASP A 185 -8.27 5.88 -12.58
CA ASP A 185 -7.53 5.54 -11.35
C ASP A 185 -8.39 4.70 -10.39
N GLU A 186 -9.68 5.02 -10.26
CA GLU A 186 -10.62 4.18 -9.49
C GLU A 186 -10.76 2.77 -10.09
N THR A 187 -10.87 2.66 -11.42
CA THR A 187 -10.96 1.37 -12.12
C THR A 187 -9.71 0.52 -11.89
N HIS A 188 -8.52 1.13 -12.01
CA HIS A 188 -7.25 0.46 -11.70
C HIS A 188 -7.17 0.05 -10.22
N GLY A 189 -7.66 0.89 -9.31
CA GLY A 189 -7.75 0.56 -7.88
C GLY A 189 -8.54 -0.71 -7.62
N TYR A 190 -9.73 -0.87 -8.22
CA TYR A 190 -10.51 -2.11 -8.11
C TYR A 190 -9.79 -3.31 -8.71
N ARG A 191 -9.21 -3.16 -9.90
CA ARG A 191 -8.55 -4.25 -10.62
C ARG A 191 -7.30 -4.76 -9.94
N ILE A 192 -6.58 -3.92 -9.19
CA ILE A 192 -5.37 -4.36 -8.49
C ILE A 192 -5.63 -4.78 -7.04
N LEU A 193 -6.42 -4.04 -6.28
CA LEU A 193 -6.53 -4.24 -4.83
C LEU A 193 -7.40 -5.44 -4.46
N TYR A 194 -8.35 -5.84 -5.33
CA TYR A 194 -9.16 -7.05 -5.10
C TYR A 194 -8.34 -8.34 -5.24
N PRO A 195 -7.63 -8.58 -6.36
CA PRO A 195 -6.77 -9.75 -6.46
C PRO A 195 -5.61 -9.69 -5.47
N ALA A 196 -5.04 -8.50 -5.18
CA ALA A 196 -4.03 -8.36 -4.13
C ALA A 196 -4.58 -8.79 -2.77
N TYR A 197 -5.76 -8.32 -2.35
CA TYR A 197 -6.38 -8.77 -1.10
C TYR A 197 -6.61 -10.31 -1.07
N ALA A 198 -6.97 -10.90 -2.21
CA ALA A 198 -7.13 -12.34 -2.32
C ALA A 198 -5.82 -13.12 -2.11
N THR A 199 -4.66 -12.57 -2.46
CA THR A 199 -3.37 -13.22 -2.16
C THR A 199 -3.12 -13.34 -0.67
N TYR A 200 -3.56 -12.35 0.14
CA TYR A 200 -3.48 -12.43 1.59
C TYR A 200 -4.41 -13.51 2.16
N ILE A 201 -5.66 -13.61 1.66
CA ILE A 201 -6.57 -14.71 2.06
C ILE A 201 -5.92 -16.07 1.74
N GLY A 202 -5.34 -16.18 0.55
CA GLY A 202 -4.67 -17.39 0.10
C GLY A 202 -3.50 -17.76 1.00
N GLY A 203 -2.61 -16.80 1.28
CA GLY A 203 -1.43 -16.99 2.14
C GLY A 203 -1.80 -17.37 3.57
N GLU A 204 -2.76 -16.69 4.17
CA GLU A 204 -3.23 -17.01 5.53
C GLU A 204 -3.90 -18.40 5.57
N THR A 205 -4.64 -18.80 4.54
CA THR A 205 -5.35 -20.09 4.54
C THR A 205 -4.43 -21.28 4.24
N THR A 206 -3.45 -21.12 3.34
CA THR A 206 -2.54 -22.21 2.95
C THR A 206 -1.53 -22.57 4.05
N GLN A 207 -1.23 -21.64 4.96
CA GLN A 207 -0.37 -21.90 6.11
C GLN A 207 -0.97 -22.89 7.12
N TYR A 208 -2.30 -23.09 7.11
CA TYR A 208 -2.98 -23.85 8.17
C TYR A 208 -3.87 -25.01 7.72
N VAL A 209 -4.31 -25.08 6.45
CA VAL A 209 -5.41 -26.00 6.07
C VAL A 209 -5.09 -26.97 4.92
N ILE A 210 -4.59 -26.53 3.76
CA ILE A 210 -4.54 -27.34 2.52
C ILE A 210 -3.26 -27.02 1.72
N PRO A 211 -2.67 -27.98 0.96
CA PRO A 211 -1.52 -27.74 0.10
C PRO A 211 -1.64 -26.51 -0.84
N TYR A 212 -0.51 -25.81 -0.92
CA TYR A 212 -0.30 -24.41 -1.31
C TYR A 212 -0.97 -23.92 -2.62
N PRO A 213 -0.97 -24.66 -3.75
CA PRO A 213 -1.39 -24.04 -5.01
C PRO A 213 -2.91 -23.97 -5.19
N VAL A 214 -3.68 -24.94 -4.68
CA VAL A 214 -5.12 -25.03 -4.99
C VAL A 214 -5.90 -23.93 -4.29
N VAL A 215 -5.68 -23.73 -2.99
CA VAL A 215 -6.38 -22.69 -2.22
C VAL A 215 -5.99 -21.30 -2.71
N TYR A 216 -4.70 -21.07 -2.97
CA TYR A 216 -4.22 -19.78 -3.45
C TYR A 216 -4.87 -19.38 -4.78
N VAL A 217 -4.93 -20.30 -5.75
CA VAL A 217 -5.61 -20.09 -7.03
C VAL A 217 -7.13 -19.93 -6.84
N ALA A 218 -7.74 -20.73 -5.95
CA ALA A 218 -9.18 -20.71 -5.69
C ALA A 218 -9.69 -19.38 -5.13
N VAL A 219 -8.86 -18.62 -4.41
CA VAL A 219 -9.21 -17.27 -3.93
C VAL A 219 -8.78 -16.17 -4.89
N LEU A 220 -7.65 -16.33 -5.58
CA LEU A 220 -7.11 -15.34 -6.52
C LEU A 220 -8.02 -15.13 -7.74
N ILE A 221 -8.56 -16.21 -8.31
CA ILE A 221 -9.46 -16.13 -9.47
C ILE A 221 -10.71 -15.30 -9.16
N PRO A 222 -11.49 -15.59 -8.09
CA PRO A 222 -12.59 -14.73 -7.67
C PRO A 222 -12.17 -13.28 -7.40
N GLY A 223 -10.99 -13.05 -6.82
CA GLY A 223 -10.43 -11.71 -6.61
C GLY A 223 -10.32 -10.91 -7.91
N HIS A 224 -9.74 -11.53 -8.94
CA HIS A 224 -9.66 -10.94 -10.29
C HIS A 224 -11.05 -10.68 -10.88
N ILE A 225 -11.95 -11.67 -10.84
CA ILE A 225 -13.31 -11.53 -11.39
C ILE A 225 -14.04 -10.35 -10.74
N LEU A 226 -14.02 -10.27 -9.42
CA LEU A 226 -14.68 -9.20 -8.67
C LEU A 226 -14.04 -7.83 -8.91
N GLY A 227 -12.71 -7.75 -8.96
CA GLY A 227 -11.98 -6.52 -9.24
C GLY A 227 -12.29 -5.98 -10.65
N HIS A 228 -12.27 -6.85 -11.66
CA HIS A 228 -12.63 -6.49 -13.03
C HIS A 228 -14.10 -6.12 -13.18
N TRP A 229 -15.02 -6.84 -12.52
CA TRP A 229 -16.44 -6.54 -12.53
C TRP A 229 -16.78 -5.21 -11.86
N LYS A 230 -16.15 -4.88 -10.72
CA LYS A 230 -16.33 -3.56 -10.10
C LYS A 230 -15.72 -2.46 -10.95
N GLY A 231 -14.50 -2.68 -11.46
CA GLY A 231 -13.80 -1.74 -12.32
C GLY A 231 -14.60 -1.40 -13.59
N SER A 232 -15.21 -2.39 -14.27
CA SER A 232 -15.97 -2.15 -15.50
C SER A 232 -17.25 -1.33 -15.30
N ARG A 233 -17.72 -1.18 -14.05
CA ARG A 233 -18.93 -0.42 -13.71
C ARG A 233 -18.65 1.02 -13.28
N VAL A 234 -17.37 1.41 -13.13
CA VAL A 234 -17.01 2.74 -12.63
C VAL A 234 -17.54 3.85 -13.53
N GLU A 235 -17.29 3.78 -14.84
CA GLU A 235 -17.74 4.81 -15.79
C GLU A 235 -19.27 4.94 -15.80
N ALA A 236 -19.98 3.81 -15.95
CA ALA A 236 -21.44 3.78 -15.93
C ALA A 236 -22.01 4.34 -14.61
N ARG A 237 -21.41 3.98 -13.46
CA ARG A 237 -21.81 4.47 -12.14
C ARG A 237 -21.60 5.98 -12.01
N ARG A 238 -20.47 6.51 -12.49
CA ARG A 238 -20.16 7.95 -12.46
C ARG A 238 -21.06 8.74 -13.42
N ALA A 239 -21.33 8.22 -14.61
CA ALA A 239 -22.26 8.82 -15.55
C ALA A 239 -23.69 8.89 -14.98
N ALA A 240 -24.15 7.81 -14.34
CA ALA A 240 -25.45 7.79 -13.65
C ALA A 240 -25.52 8.80 -12.50
N ALA A 241 -24.45 8.94 -11.69
CA ALA A 241 -24.38 9.92 -10.62
C ALA A 241 -24.42 11.36 -11.15
N ALA A 242 -23.63 11.67 -12.19
CA ALA A 242 -23.62 13.00 -12.82
C ALA A 242 -24.98 13.36 -13.43
N ALA A 243 -25.67 12.39 -14.07
CA ALA A 243 -27.01 12.61 -14.60
C ALA A 243 -28.05 12.85 -13.49
N ALA A 244 -27.92 12.19 -12.35
CA ALA A 244 -28.78 12.41 -11.19
C ALA A 244 -28.58 13.80 -10.57
N ASP A 245 -27.33 14.28 -10.46
CA ASP A 245 -27.04 15.62 -9.93
C ASP A 245 -27.64 16.72 -10.82
N ILE A 246 -27.53 16.59 -12.15
CA ILE A 246 -28.12 17.53 -13.11
C ILE A 246 -29.65 17.56 -13.00
N ALA A 247 -30.29 16.41 -12.77
CA ALA A 247 -31.76 16.32 -12.69
C ALA A 247 -32.34 17.02 -11.44
N VAL A 248 -31.52 17.29 -10.42
CA VAL A 248 -31.94 17.95 -9.16
C VAL A 248 -31.85 19.48 -9.26
N GLU A 249 -31.12 20.05 -10.23
CA GLU A 249 -30.81 21.49 -10.30
C GLU A 249 -31.86 22.46 -10.94
N PRO A 250 -33.00 22.09 -11.56
CA PRO A 250 -33.85 23.07 -12.24
C PRO A 250 -35.14 23.50 -11.48
N ALA A 251 -35.12 23.62 -10.15
CA ALA A 251 -36.30 24.03 -9.37
C ALA A 251 -36.14 25.29 -8.50
N GLY A 252 -35.02 26.02 -8.62
CA GLY A 252 -34.65 27.11 -7.69
C GLY A 252 -34.56 28.53 -8.26
N LEU A 253 -35.00 28.80 -9.49
CA LEU A 253 -34.91 30.13 -10.10
C LEU A 253 -36.23 30.55 -10.76
N GLU A 254 -37.26 30.76 -9.94
CA GLU A 254 -38.37 31.66 -10.25
C GLU A 254 -38.73 32.44 -8.97
N GLU A 255 -38.13 33.63 -8.80
CA GLU A 255 -38.66 34.75 -8.01
C GLU A 255 -38.63 36.02 -8.87
#